data_AF-A0A958Y803-F1
#
_entry.id   AF-A0A958Y803-F1
#
_cell.length_a   1.000
_cell.length_b   1.000
_cell.length_c   1.000
_cell.angle_alpha   90.00
_cell.angle_beta   90.00
_cell.angle_gamma   90.00
#
_symmetry.space_group_name_H-M   'P 1'
#
loop_
_entity.id
_entity.type
_entity.pdbx_description
1 polymer ?
#
loop_
_entity_poly.entity_id
_entity_poly.type
_entity_poly.pdbx_seq_one_letter_code
_entity_poly.pdbx_strand_id
1 'polypeptide(L)'
;MKNQFYLFALLWLIVPVSLFAQEPEPFEYPFAAPGTDTRGVFGEDNRKEVKDAEGFQDFVRATAVMVSKDAMYDNKFYSYTLRERLSKIFGTDKFGSDVRFLDQPALANCTGFLIAPDILVTAGHCVDDLADAQGKYWVFDYTNDLYFNPTDHSINVKPTDVYEVAEVYSTILDDE
;
A
#
# COMPACT_ATOMS: atom_id res chain seq x y z
N MET A 1 50.97 65.82 18.48
CA MET A 1 50.04 66.95 18.24
C MET A 1 48.78 66.43 17.57
N LYS A 2 47.61 66.65 18.20
CA LYS A 2 46.21 66.56 17.67
C LYS A 2 45.79 65.17 17.13
N ASN A 3 45.04 64.32 17.84
CA ASN A 3 43.68 64.45 18.40
C ASN A 3 42.63 64.90 17.37
N GLN A 4 41.86 63.97 16.82
CA GLN A 4 40.55 64.18 16.20
C GLN A 4 39.71 62.90 16.37
N PHE A 5 38.68 63.03 17.20
CA PHE A 5 37.57 62.10 17.40
C PHE A 5 36.80 61.86 16.09
N TYR A 6 36.47 60.61 15.78
CA TYR A 6 35.22 60.29 15.08
C TYR A 6 34.62 59.02 15.67
N LEU A 7 33.67 59.23 16.59
CA LEU A 7 32.57 58.31 16.84
C LEU A 7 31.85 58.10 15.50
N PHE A 8 31.86 56.88 14.97
CA PHE A 8 30.88 56.47 13.97
C PHE A 8 30.16 55.23 14.47
N ALA A 9 28.97 55.51 14.99
CA ALA A 9 27.77 54.67 15.09
C ALA A 9 27.96 53.17 14.88
N LEU A 10 27.93 52.44 16.00
CA LEU A 10 27.46 51.06 16.07
C LEU A 10 25.96 51.05 15.72
N LEU A 11 25.62 51.11 14.43
CA LEU A 11 24.24 50.98 13.96
C LEU A 11 24.05 49.57 13.40
N TRP A 12 23.40 48.74 14.22
CA TRP A 12 22.33 47.83 13.80
C TRP A 12 22.50 47.14 12.43
N LEU A 13 23.08 45.95 12.46
CA LEU A 13 22.64 44.84 11.60
C LEU A 13 22.24 43.69 12.52
N ILE A 14 21.23 43.94 13.36
CA ILE A 14 20.36 42.87 13.81
C ILE A 14 19.55 42.51 12.58
N VAL A 15 20.09 41.62 11.74
CA VAL A 15 19.25 40.90 10.78
C VAL A 15 18.29 40.13 11.67
N PRO A 16 16.97 40.43 11.64
CA PRO A 16 16.06 39.52 12.28
C PRO A 16 16.23 38.23 11.48
N VAL A 17 16.79 37.21 12.12
CA VAL A 17 16.53 35.83 11.76
C VAL A 17 15.06 35.62 12.11
N SER A 18 14.19 36.30 11.36
CA SER A 18 12.82 35.92 11.20
C SER A 18 12.94 34.54 10.62
N LEU A 19 12.79 33.58 11.53
CA LEU A 19 12.32 32.25 11.25
C LEU A 19 11.60 32.25 9.89
N PHE A 20 12.27 31.77 8.85
CA PHE A 20 11.58 30.91 7.91
C PHE A 20 11.28 29.63 8.69
N ALA A 21 10.43 29.74 9.70
CA ALA A 21 9.56 28.66 10.08
C ALA A 21 8.74 28.49 8.81
N GLN A 22 9.14 27.52 8.00
CA GLN A 22 8.27 26.96 6.99
C GLN A 22 7.00 26.65 7.76
N GLU A 23 5.95 27.46 7.55
CA GLU A 23 4.65 27.14 8.14
C GLU A 23 4.39 25.71 7.69
N PRO A 24 4.19 24.76 8.63
CA PRO A 24 3.91 23.39 8.23
C PRO A 24 2.68 23.48 7.34
N GLU A 25 2.86 23.12 6.06
CA GLU A 25 1.76 23.02 5.12
C GLU A 25 0.66 22.24 5.84
N PRO A 26 -0.57 22.80 5.94
CA PRO A 26 -1.63 22.17 6.70
C PRO A 26 -1.76 20.74 6.20
N PHE A 27 -1.74 19.79 7.14
CA PHE A 27 -1.87 18.37 6.84
C PHE A 27 -3.22 18.16 6.15
N GLU A 28 -3.23 18.16 4.83
CA GLU A 28 -4.41 17.86 4.04
C GLU A 28 -4.76 16.41 4.31
N TYR A 29 -5.88 16.19 4.98
CA TYR A 29 -6.42 14.87 5.20
C TYR A 29 -6.77 14.33 3.80
N PRO A 30 -6.06 13.30 3.29
CA PRO A 30 -6.18 12.85 1.90
C PRO A 30 -7.49 12.11 1.64
N PHE A 31 -8.33 11.98 2.68
CA PHE A 31 -9.63 11.34 2.60
C PHE A 31 -10.69 12.42 2.61
N ALA A 32 -11.71 12.22 1.79
CA ALA A 32 -12.88 13.08 1.79
C ALA A 32 -13.54 13.08 3.18
N ALA A 33 -14.27 14.15 3.51
CA ALA A 33 -14.93 14.26 4.80
C ALA A 33 -15.83 13.04 5.05
N PRO A 34 -15.92 12.53 6.29
CA PRO A 34 -16.84 11.44 6.63
C PRO A 34 -18.26 11.73 6.12
N GLY A 35 -18.86 10.80 5.38
CA GLY A 35 -20.19 10.95 4.77
C GLY A 35 -20.22 11.46 3.33
N THR A 36 -19.06 11.67 2.70
CA THR A 36 -18.96 11.93 1.25
C THR A 36 -18.66 10.64 0.48
N ASP A 37 -19.19 10.51 -0.72
CA ASP A 37 -19.17 9.30 -1.56
C ASP A 37 -17.88 9.13 -2.40
N THR A 38 -16.95 10.08 -2.29
CA THR A 38 -15.74 10.09 -3.12
C THR A 38 -14.67 9.18 -2.50
N ARG A 39 -14.76 7.87 -2.75
CA ARG A 39 -13.72 6.87 -2.37
C ARG A 39 -12.57 6.78 -3.40
N GLY A 40 -12.22 7.89 -4.02
CA GLY A 40 -11.20 7.94 -5.08
C GLY A 40 -9.82 8.25 -4.53
N VAL A 41 -8.79 7.65 -5.13
CA VAL A 41 -7.44 8.20 -5.08
C VAL A 41 -7.42 9.38 -6.05
N PHE A 42 -7.38 10.60 -5.53
CA PHE A 42 -7.37 11.82 -6.33
C PHE A 42 -5.94 12.37 -6.43
N GLY A 43 -5.53 12.81 -7.63
CA GLY A 43 -4.21 13.41 -7.89
C GLY A 43 -3.40 12.66 -8.94
N GLU A 44 -2.13 13.03 -9.08
CA GLU A 44 -1.16 12.33 -9.92
C GLU A 44 -0.92 10.90 -9.40
N ASP A 45 -0.74 9.93 -10.31
CA ASP A 45 -0.43 8.55 -9.94
C ASP A 45 0.99 8.44 -9.37
N ASN A 46 1.12 8.64 -8.07
CA ASN A 46 2.36 8.56 -7.31
C ASN A 46 2.61 7.17 -6.69
N ARG A 47 1.85 6.14 -7.10
CA ARG A 47 2.02 4.77 -6.59
C ARG A 47 3.47 4.32 -6.80
N LYS A 48 4.03 3.58 -5.85
CA LYS A 48 5.39 3.04 -5.95
C LYS A 48 5.36 1.56 -5.67
N GLU A 49 6.25 0.84 -6.34
CA GLU A 49 6.58 -0.51 -5.94
C GLU A 49 7.30 -0.50 -4.60
N VAL A 50 7.24 -1.62 -3.88
CA VAL A 50 7.92 -1.77 -2.59
C VAL A 50 9.42 -1.49 -2.71
N LYS A 51 10.05 -2.01 -3.77
CA LYS A 51 11.48 -1.79 -4.04
C LYS A 51 11.85 -0.32 -4.28
N ASP A 52 10.89 0.50 -4.72
CA ASP A 52 11.09 1.91 -5.09
C ASP A 52 10.61 2.86 -3.96
N ALA A 53 10.13 2.31 -2.84
CA ALA A 53 9.65 3.04 -1.67
C ALA A 53 10.66 2.96 -0.52
N GLU A 54 10.95 4.10 0.10
CA GLU A 54 11.86 4.20 1.25
C GLU A 54 11.07 4.39 2.55
N GLY A 55 11.47 3.69 3.62
CA GLY A 55 10.87 3.83 4.95
C GLY A 55 9.60 3.00 5.20
N PHE A 56 9.17 2.18 4.23
CA PHE A 56 7.95 1.37 4.34
C PHE A 56 8.19 -0.13 4.45
N GLN A 57 9.45 -0.59 4.36
CA GLN A 57 9.80 -2.01 4.28
C GLN A 57 9.26 -2.82 5.47
N ASP A 58 9.29 -2.25 6.67
CA ASP A 58 8.81 -2.94 7.87
C ASP A 58 7.28 -3.08 7.86
N PHE A 59 6.55 -2.07 7.39
CA PHE A 59 5.10 -2.13 7.24
C PHE A 59 4.67 -3.10 6.14
N VAL A 60 5.43 -3.16 5.04
CA VAL A 60 5.18 -4.12 3.97
C VAL A 60 5.34 -5.55 4.47
N ARG A 61 6.42 -5.86 5.22
CA ARG A 61 6.63 -7.19 5.80
C ARG A 61 5.56 -7.58 6.83
N ALA A 62 4.93 -6.60 7.47
CA ALA A 62 3.81 -6.83 8.38
C ALA A 62 2.45 -6.94 7.68
N THR A 63 2.39 -6.77 6.36
CA THR A 63 1.17 -6.83 5.56
C THR A 63 1.11 -8.14 4.78
N ALA A 64 -0.04 -8.80 4.80
CA ALA A 64 -0.32 -9.98 3.99
C ALA A 64 -1.46 -9.73 3.02
N VAL A 65 -1.43 -10.47 1.91
CA VAL A 65 -2.53 -10.52 0.95
C VAL A 65 -3.35 -11.79 1.15
N MET A 66 -4.67 -11.67 0.97
CA MET A 66 -5.61 -12.78 1.04
C MET A 66 -5.80 -13.38 -0.35
N VAL A 67 -5.52 -14.69 -0.47
CA VAL A 67 -5.55 -15.45 -1.73
C VAL A 67 -6.50 -16.63 -1.58
N SER A 68 -7.34 -16.91 -2.60
CA SER A 68 -8.19 -18.10 -2.57
C SER A 68 -7.35 -19.37 -2.59
N LYS A 69 -7.72 -20.40 -1.81
CA LYS A 69 -7.06 -21.71 -1.87
C LYS A 69 -7.14 -22.34 -3.27
N ASP A 70 -8.20 -22.03 -4.02
CA ASP A 70 -8.38 -22.49 -5.42
C ASP A 70 -7.32 -21.95 -6.40
N ALA A 71 -6.60 -20.90 -6.02
CA ALA A 71 -5.52 -20.36 -6.83
C ALA A 71 -4.22 -21.17 -6.69
N MET A 72 -4.15 -22.16 -5.77
CA MET A 72 -2.96 -22.97 -5.55
C MET A 72 -3.12 -24.37 -6.17
N TYR A 73 -2.15 -24.76 -6.99
CA TYR A 73 -2.02 -26.12 -7.53
C TYR A 73 -0.54 -26.52 -7.55
N ASP A 74 -0.21 -27.75 -7.13
CA ASP A 74 1.17 -28.25 -7.07
C ASP A 74 2.17 -27.29 -6.40
N ASN A 75 1.78 -26.71 -5.25
CA ASN A 75 2.55 -25.72 -4.49
C ASN A 75 2.90 -24.44 -5.25
N LYS A 76 2.17 -24.11 -6.31
CA LYS A 76 2.29 -22.85 -7.05
C LYS A 76 0.97 -22.11 -7.05
N PHE A 77 1.05 -20.79 -6.98
CA PHE A 77 -0.12 -19.95 -7.19
C PHE A 77 -0.29 -19.65 -8.68
N TYR A 78 -1.53 -19.56 -9.14
CA TYR A 78 -1.88 -19.23 -10.51
C TYR A 78 -2.76 -17.99 -10.55
N SER A 79 -2.38 -17.03 -11.39
CA SER A 79 -3.20 -15.83 -11.59
C SER A 79 -2.98 -15.22 -12.96
N TYR A 80 -4.01 -14.51 -13.42
CA TYR A 80 -3.94 -13.65 -14.57
C TYR A 80 -3.36 -12.28 -14.19
N THR A 81 -2.76 -11.62 -15.17
CA THR A 81 -2.38 -10.22 -15.06
C THR A 81 -3.61 -9.32 -14.85
N LEU A 82 -3.38 -8.13 -14.30
CA LEU A 82 -4.44 -7.13 -14.17
C LEU A 82 -5.07 -6.81 -15.53
N ARG A 83 -4.27 -6.71 -16.59
CA ARG A 83 -4.71 -6.52 -17.98
C ARG A 83 -5.70 -7.59 -18.40
N GLU A 84 -5.32 -8.86 -18.27
CA GLU A 84 -6.16 -9.99 -18.67
C GLU A 84 -7.48 -10.00 -17.89
N ARG A 85 -7.43 -9.73 -16.57
CA ARG A 85 -8.63 -9.64 -15.74
C ARG A 85 -9.56 -8.51 -16.20
N LEU A 86 -9.03 -7.30 -16.38
CA LEU A 86 -9.81 -6.14 -16.82
C LEU A 86 -10.38 -6.36 -18.22
N SER A 87 -9.58 -6.92 -19.15
CA SER A 87 -10.05 -7.25 -20.49
C SER A 87 -11.22 -8.22 -20.47
N LYS A 88 -11.18 -9.23 -19.59
CA LYS A 88 -12.28 -10.18 -19.41
C LYS A 88 -13.54 -9.53 -18.83
N ILE A 89 -13.38 -8.64 -17.85
CA ILE A 89 -14.51 -7.98 -17.16
C ILE A 89 -15.20 -6.96 -18.09
N PHE A 90 -14.41 -6.13 -18.78
CA PHE A 90 -14.92 -4.99 -19.55
C PHE A 90 -15.03 -5.27 -21.06
N GLY A 91 -14.56 -6.43 -21.53
CA GLY A 91 -14.61 -6.80 -22.95
C GLY A 91 -13.72 -5.93 -23.85
N THR A 92 -12.65 -5.34 -23.31
CA THR A 92 -11.74 -4.48 -24.07
C THR A 92 -10.30 -4.60 -23.60
N ASP A 93 -9.36 -4.60 -24.53
CA ASP A 93 -7.91 -4.55 -24.31
C ASP A 93 -7.32 -3.15 -24.52
N LYS A 94 -8.18 -2.14 -24.74
CA LYS A 94 -7.80 -0.76 -25.02
C LYS A 94 -7.52 -0.01 -23.73
N PHE A 95 -6.33 -0.21 -23.18
CA PHE A 95 -5.83 0.56 -22.05
C PHE A 95 -4.98 1.75 -22.52
N GLY A 96 -5.06 2.86 -21.80
CA GLY A 96 -4.13 3.98 -21.98
C GLY A 96 -2.69 3.53 -21.71
N SER A 97 -1.72 4.12 -22.42
CA SER A 97 -0.30 3.82 -22.23
C SER A 97 0.24 4.24 -20.86
N ASP A 98 -0.50 5.11 -20.17
CA ASP A 98 -0.23 5.66 -18.84
C ASP A 98 -0.75 4.76 -17.71
N VAL A 99 -1.56 3.75 -17.99
CA VAL A 99 -2.09 2.85 -16.95
C VAL A 99 -0.98 1.91 -16.47
N ARG A 100 -0.57 2.10 -15.22
CA ARG A 100 0.52 1.33 -14.58
C ARG A 100 0.02 -0.02 -14.04
N PHE A 101 0.97 -0.96 -13.89
CA PHE A 101 0.80 -2.29 -13.28
C PHE A 101 -0.12 -3.27 -14.03
N LEU A 102 -0.52 -2.96 -15.25
CA LEU A 102 -1.39 -3.83 -16.06
C LEU A 102 -0.83 -5.24 -16.25
N ASP A 103 0.48 -5.37 -16.41
CA ASP A 103 1.12 -6.65 -16.72
C ASP A 103 1.54 -7.42 -15.46
N GLN A 104 1.16 -6.95 -14.27
CA GLN A 104 1.42 -7.64 -13.01
C GLN A 104 0.31 -8.64 -12.68
N PRO A 105 0.65 -9.77 -12.04
CA PRO A 105 -0.34 -10.73 -11.58
C PRO A 105 -1.28 -10.10 -10.56
N ALA A 106 -2.58 -10.35 -10.71
CA ALA A 106 -3.61 -9.92 -9.77
C ALA A 106 -4.11 -11.13 -8.95
N LEU A 107 -3.24 -11.68 -8.09
CA LEU A 107 -3.52 -12.92 -7.33
C LEU A 107 -4.49 -12.69 -6.16
N ALA A 108 -4.32 -11.57 -5.46
CA ALA A 108 -4.98 -11.28 -4.19
C ALA A 108 -6.37 -10.64 -4.34
N ASN A 109 -7.23 -10.86 -3.35
CA ASN A 109 -8.57 -10.29 -3.28
C ASN A 109 -8.78 -9.33 -2.10
N CYS A 110 -8.02 -9.48 -1.01
CA CYS A 110 -8.01 -8.56 0.14
C CYS A 110 -6.59 -8.44 0.70
N THR A 111 -6.43 -7.55 1.68
CA THR A 111 -5.19 -7.34 2.43
C THR A 111 -5.48 -7.29 3.93
N GLY A 112 -4.48 -7.55 4.74
CA GLY A 112 -4.52 -7.36 6.18
C GLY A 112 -3.12 -7.18 6.75
N PHE A 113 -3.02 -6.77 8.00
CA PHE A 113 -1.73 -6.47 8.62
C PHE A 113 -1.62 -6.99 10.06
N LEU A 114 -0.41 -7.32 10.46
CA LEU A 114 -0.09 -7.84 11.79
C LEU A 114 -0.20 -6.74 12.85
N ILE A 115 -0.86 -7.06 13.96
CA ILE A 115 -0.87 -6.28 15.21
C ILE A 115 -0.14 -7.00 16.35
N ALA A 116 0.16 -8.30 16.16
CA ALA A 116 1.00 -9.14 17.00
C ALA A 116 1.69 -10.19 16.10
N PRO A 117 2.64 -11.01 16.61
CA PRO A 117 3.39 -11.98 15.79
C PRO A 117 2.54 -12.96 14.98
N ASP A 118 1.33 -13.28 15.45
CA ASP A 118 0.40 -14.24 14.87
C ASP A 118 -1.06 -13.73 14.85
N ILE A 119 -1.25 -12.42 15.03
CA ILE A 119 -2.58 -11.78 15.02
C ILE A 119 -2.60 -10.72 13.91
N LEU A 120 -3.50 -10.91 12.95
CA LEU A 120 -3.72 -10.02 11.81
C LEU A 120 -5.11 -9.38 11.87
N VAL A 121 -5.20 -8.14 11.41
CA VAL A 121 -6.46 -7.41 11.22
C VAL A 121 -6.76 -7.28 9.72
N THR A 122 -8.03 -7.49 9.34
CA THR A 122 -8.57 -7.30 7.99
C THR A 122 -9.97 -6.67 8.07
N ALA A 123 -10.57 -6.35 6.93
CA ALA A 123 -11.96 -5.87 6.88
C ALA A 123 -12.96 -7.01 7.11
N GLY A 124 -14.07 -6.73 7.78
CA GLY A 124 -15.15 -7.71 8.01
C GLY A 124 -15.72 -8.31 6.72
N HIS A 125 -15.83 -7.53 5.64
CA HIS A 125 -16.28 -8.05 4.34
C HIS A 125 -15.28 -8.98 3.64
N CYS A 126 -14.04 -9.06 4.13
CA CYS A 126 -13.04 -9.99 3.62
C CYS A 126 -13.09 -11.33 4.36
N VAL A 127 -13.43 -11.30 5.64
CA VAL A 127 -13.57 -12.46 6.54
C VAL A 127 -14.74 -12.20 7.48
N ASP A 128 -15.92 -12.71 7.12
CA ASP A 128 -17.11 -12.57 7.96
C ASP A 128 -17.12 -13.65 9.04
N ASP A 129 -16.72 -14.88 8.70
CA ASP A 129 -16.62 -15.97 9.65
C ASP A 129 -15.38 -16.88 9.44
N LEU A 130 -15.26 -17.92 10.26
CA LEU A 130 -14.17 -18.87 10.16
C LEU A 130 -14.22 -19.70 8.87
N ALA A 131 -15.41 -19.98 8.33
CA ALA A 131 -15.55 -20.75 7.10
C ALA A 131 -15.00 -19.96 5.90
N ASP A 132 -15.27 -18.65 5.85
CA ASP A 132 -14.64 -17.75 4.88
C ASP A 132 -13.12 -17.77 5.00
N ALA A 133 -12.60 -17.66 6.22
CA ALA A 133 -11.17 -17.65 6.50
C ALA A 133 -10.47 -18.94 6.07
N GLN A 134 -11.10 -20.10 6.32
CA GLN A 134 -10.55 -21.43 6.00
C GLN A 134 -10.39 -21.68 4.49
N GLY A 135 -11.16 -20.96 3.66
CA GLY A 135 -11.05 -21.00 2.20
C GLY A 135 -9.91 -20.15 1.63
N LYS A 136 -9.11 -19.48 2.47
CA LYS A 136 -8.07 -18.54 2.05
C LYS A 136 -6.69 -18.93 2.58
N TYR A 137 -5.67 -18.51 1.83
CA TYR A 137 -4.31 -18.36 2.29
C TYR A 137 -4.03 -16.89 2.57
N TRP A 138 -3.22 -16.63 3.60
CA TRP A 138 -2.61 -15.33 3.86
C TRP A 138 -1.14 -15.39 3.44
N VAL A 139 -0.78 -14.57 2.46
CA VAL A 139 0.55 -14.60 1.84
C VAL A 139 1.30 -13.32 2.18
N PHE A 140 2.41 -13.47 2.91
CA PHE A 140 3.37 -12.40 3.18
C PHE A 140 4.38 -12.30 2.04
N ASP A 141 5.14 -11.19 2.02
CA ASP A 141 6.17 -10.90 1.01
C ASP A 141 5.68 -11.01 -0.45
N TYR A 142 4.36 -10.81 -0.66
CA TYR A 142 3.75 -10.68 -1.97
C TYR A 142 4.07 -9.31 -2.59
N THR A 143 5.25 -9.21 -3.19
CA THR A 143 5.78 -7.98 -3.78
C THR A 143 6.14 -8.17 -5.24
N ASN A 144 6.48 -7.07 -5.92
CA ASN A 144 6.92 -7.06 -7.31
C ASN A 144 8.25 -7.81 -7.57
N ASP A 145 8.91 -8.33 -6.52
CA ASP A 145 10.13 -9.11 -6.62
C ASP A 145 9.84 -10.60 -6.83
N LEU A 146 8.59 -11.03 -6.64
CA LEU A 146 8.17 -12.39 -6.97
C LEU A 146 8.18 -12.62 -8.49
N TYR A 147 8.74 -13.76 -8.89
CA TYR A 147 8.75 -14.16 -10.29
C TYR A 147 7.37 -14.67 -10.72
N PHE A 148 6.76 -13.97 -11.69
CA PHE A 148 5.59 -14.40 -12.43
C PHE A 148 6.02 -15.02 -13.75
N ASN A 149 5.58 -16.26 -14.02
CA ASN A 149 5.79 -16.91 -15.30
C ASN A 149 4.60 -16.61 -16.24
N PRO A 150 4.78 -15.81 -17.30
CA PRO A 150 3.69 -15.45 -18.20
C PRO A 150 3.25 -16.61 -19.12
N THR A 151 4.00 -17.72 -19.16
CA THR A 151 3.71 -18.86 -20.05
C THR A 151 2.66 -19.78 -19.45
N ASP A 152 2.73 -20.02 -18.14
CA ASP A 152 1.82 -20.91 -17.41
C ASP A 152 1.04 -20.19 -16.30
N HIS A 153 1.14 -18.86 -16.24
CA HIS A 153 0.48 -17.98 -15.28
C HIS A 153 0.81 -18.28 -13.82
N SER A 154 1.96 -18.92 -13.55
CA SER A 154 2.36 -19.33 -12.20
C SER A 154 3.20 -18.27 -11.46
N ILE A 155 3.05 -18.26 -10.14
CA ILE A 155 3.80 -17.43 -9.19
C ILE A 155 4.34 -18.39 -8.14
N ASN A 156 5.66 -18.36 -7.95
CA ASN A 156 6.32 -19.15 -6.91
C ASN A 156 6.45 -18.29 -5.65
N VAL A 157 5.79 -18.72 -4.58
CA VAL A 157 5.87 -18.11 -3.24
C VAL A 157 6.58 -19.09 -2.33
N LYS A 158 7.39 -18.60 -1.37
CA LYS A 158 8.03 -19.51 -0.41
C LYS A 158 6.95 -20.10 0.50
N PRO A 159 6.99 -21.40 0.81
CA PRO A 159 6.03 -22.00 1.74
C PRO A 159 6.04 -21.35 3.13
N THR A 160 7.15 -20.74 3.54
CA THR A 160 7.28 -20.01 4.81
C THR A 160 6.48 -18.72 4.86
N ASP A 161 6.03 -18.21 3.71
CA ASP A 161 5.33 -16.95 3.60
C ASP A 161 3.82 -17.17 3.41
N VAL A 162 3.35 -18.43 3.48
CA VAL A 162 1.95 -18.84 3.27
C VAL A 162 1.37 -19.37 4.56
N TYR A 163 0.29 -18.75 5.02
CA TYR A 163 -0.36 -19.04 6.30
C TYR A 163 -1.85 -19.31 6.13
N GLU A 164 -2.41 -20.05 7.10
CA GLU A 164 -3.84 -20.30 7.22
C GLU A 164 -4.36 -19.74 8.55
N VAL A 165 -5.65 -19.42 8.60
CA VAL A 165 -6.28 -18.90 9.81
C VAL A 165 -6.65 -20.06 10.73
N ALA A 166 -6.18 -20.01 11.98
CA ALA A 166 -6.56 -20.96 13.01
C ALA A 166 -7.87 -20.58 13.72
N GLU A 167 -8.09 -19.29 13.95
CA GLU A 167 -9.23 -18.75 14.70
C GLU A 167 -9.59 -17.33 14.22
N VAL A 168 -10.87 -16.97 14.30
CA VAL A 168 -11.36 -15.60 14.12
C VAL A 168 -11.79 -15.06 15.48
N TYR A 169 -11.05 -14.07 16.01
CA TYR A 169 -11.32 -13.49 17.32
C TYR A 169 -12.62 -12.67 17.37
N SER A 170 -12.84 -11.84 16.35
CA SER A 170 -14.01 -10.96 16.24
C SER A 170 -14.13 -10.49 14.79
N THR A 171 -15.37 -10.35 14.33
CA THR A 171 -15.75 -9.73 13.08
C THR A 171 -16.83 -8.70 13.34
N ILE A 172 -16.77 -7.57 12.64
CA ILE A 172 -17.83 -6.57 12.62
C ILE A 172 -17.96 -6.13 11.16
N LEU A 173 -19.14 -6.37 10.59
CA LEU A 173 -19.56 -5.84 9.31
C LEU A 173 -20.82 -5.01 9.56
N ASP A 174 -20.69 -3.69 9.44
CA ASP A 174 -21.81 -2.76 9.59
C ASP A 174 -22.38 -2.49 8.19
N ASP A 175 -23.57 -3.02 7.91
CA ASP A 175 -24.28 -2.85 6.63
C ASP A 175 -25.19 -1.60 6.62
N GLU A 176 -25.08 -0.72 7.63
CA GLU A 176 -25.84 0.52 7.75
C GLU A 176 -25.32 1.69 6.88
#